data_AF-R5J2U5-F1
#
_entry.id   AF-R5J2U5-F1
#
_cell.length_a   1.000
_cell.length_b   1.000
_cell.length_c   1.000
_cell.angle_alpha   90.00
_cell.angle_beta   90.00
_cell.angle_gamma   90.00
#
_symmetry.space_group_name_H-M   'P 1'
#
loop_
_entity.id
_entity.type
_entity.pdbx_description
1 polymer ?
#
loop_
_entity_poly.entity_id
_entity_poly.type
_entity_poly.pdbx_seq_one_letter_code
_entity_poly.pdbx_strand_id
1 'polypeptide(L)'
;MKRIPFSQVLKTAAIDIRREYDRLYGMFCVQKFQDMVGAGSSLKDYCATYFVRLPFRGTCVSLDDFDDFYGYSFEKNPSTFDIEYLVSFCEYSYNLAIYNQNTIYGGGIVGIGDPMQFYVQQVLTVIETIGYMPNNQNGITDFVPKDQAAISAAEIVDPALSYRIIEYNHHSMKGDLERKKATLIALADKLEPKRAKLKQVSGSLESDLFYLLNSVNVRHNNADQVGKNYIHFVADMKDSDIEQWYDDMYQMCLLAFLELDHLERKERVKKLKEDIQKNG
;
A
#
# COMPACT_ATOMS: atom_id res chain seq x y z
N MET A 1 -36.44 4.28 -25.21
CA MET A 1 -35.21 4.54 -24.43
C MET A 1 -34.02 4.47 -25.39
N LYS A 2 -33.26 5.56 -25.57
CA LYS A 2 -32.12 5.60 -26.51
C LYS A 2 -30.97 4.77 -25.93
N ARG A 3 -30.56 3.67 -26.58
CA ARG A 3 -29.43 2.84 -26.15
C ARG A 3 -28.13 3.59 -26.42
N ILE A 4 -27.35 3.83 -25.38
CA ILE A 4 -25.99 4.38 -25.48
C ILE A 4 -25.09 3.25 -26.03
N PRO A 5 -24.15 3.53 -26.96
CA PRO A 5 -23.18 2.55 -27.42
C PRO A 5 -22.39 1.93 -26.26
N PHE A 6 -22.16 0.61 -26.30
CA PHE A 6 -21.47 -0.13 -25.24
C PHE A 6 -20.09 0.46 -24.91
N SER A 7 -19.33 0.90 -25.92
CA SER A 7 -18.04 1.58 -25.75
C SER A 7 -18.14 2.92 -25.03
N GLN A 8 -19.29 3.60 -25.10
CA GLN A 8 -19.53 4.86 -24.40
C GLN A 8 -19.98 4.59 -22.96
N VAL A 9 -20.76 3.53 -22.71
CA VAL A 9 -21.06 3.03 -21.35
C VAL A 9 -19.77 2.73 -20.58
N LEU A 10 -18.79 2.08 -21.22
CA LEU A 10 -17.48 1.76 -20.61
C LEU A 10 -16.60 3.00 -20.32
N LYS A 11 -16.82 4.12 -21.01
CA LYS A 11 -16.04 5.36 -20.84
C LYS A 11 -16.66 6.35 -19.85
N THR A 12 -17.98 6.30 -19.65
CA THR A 12 -18.72 7.24 -18.78
C THR A 12 -19.05 6.67 -17.41
N ALA A 13 -18.75 5.40 -17.14
CA ALA A 13 -18.94 4.82 -15.83
C ALA A 13 -17.90 5.39 -14.87
N ALA A 14 -18.21 6.51 -14.22
CA ALA A 14 -17.57 6.85 -12.96
C ALA A 14 -17.78 5.68 -11.99
N ILE A 15 -16.71 5.26 -11.31
CA ILE A 15 -16.81 4.20 -10.32
C ILE A 15 -17.68 4.70 -9.18
N ASP A 16 -18.69 3.92 -8.86
CA ASP A 16 -19.44 4.06 -7.63
C ASP A 16 -18.85 3.06 -6.63
N ILE A 17 -18.00 3.55 -5.73
CA ILE A 17 -17.31 2.71 -4.74
C ILE A 17 -18.29 1.96 -3.84
N ARG A 18 -19.48 2.52 -3.59
CA ARG A 18 -20.53 1.87 -2.81
C ARG A 18 -21.12 0.70 -3.60
N ARG A 19 -21.36 0.90 -4.88
CA ARG A 19 -21.84 -0.16 -5.77
C ARG A 19 -20.82 -1.29 -5.96
N GLU A 20 -19.53 -0.97 -6.03
CA GLU A 20 -18.48 -2.00 -6.09
C GLU A 20 -18.40 -2.79 -4.77
N TYR A 21 -18.53 -2.13 -3.62
CA TYR A 21 -18.67 -2.82 -2.35
C TYR A 21 -19.86 -3.78 -2.34
N ASP A 22 -21.05 -3.34 -2.77
CA ASP A 22 -22.25 -4.18 -2.80
C ASP A 22 -22.05 -5.45 -3.64
N ARG A 23 -21.32 -5.33 -4.76
CA ARG A 23 -20.98 -6.46 -5.61
C ARG A 23 -20.01 -7.41 -4.93
N LEU A 24 -18.90 -6.89 -4.41
CA LEU A 24 -17.87 -7.70 -3.75
C LEU A 24 -18.45 -8.39 -2.49
N TYR A 25 -19.19 -7.67 -1.67
CA TYR A 25 -19.89 -8.23 -0.51
C TYR A 25 -20.90 -9.30 -0.93
N GLY A 26 -21.67 -9.03 -1.98
CA GLY A 26 -22.60 -10.01 -2.54
C GLY A 26 -21.91 -11.29 -2.98
N MET A 27 -20.77 -11.18 -3.67
CA MET A 27 -19.99 -12.32 -4.15
C MET A 27 -19.31 -13.10 -3.00
N PHE A 28 -18.74 -12.40 -2.02
CA PHE A 28 -17.96 -13.02 -0.96
C PHE A 28 -18.81 -13.58 0.18
N CYS A 29 -19.77 -12.79 0.67
CA CYS A 29 -20.51 -13.07 1.89
C CYS A 29 -21.90 -13.67 1.66
N VAL A 30 -22.50 -13.49 0.47
CA VAL A 30 -23.92 -13.80 0.25
C VAL A 30 -24.13 -14.92 -0.78
N GLN A 31 -23.46 -14.84 -1.92
CA GLN A 31 -23.63 -15.79 -3.01
C GLN A 31 -23.15 -17.17 -2.55
N LYS A 32 -24.03 -18.17 -2.70
CA LYS A 32 -23.71 -19.57 -2.40
C LYS A 32 -23.23 -20.28 -3.65
N PHE A 33 -22.18 -21.07 -3.49
CA PHE A 33 -21.64 -21.96 -4.52
C PHE A 33 -21.74 -23.39 -4.02
N GLN A 34 -22.03 -24.31 -4.92
CA GLN A 34 -22.02 -25.73 -4.58
C GLN A 34 -20.58 -26.24 -4.60
N ASP A 35 -20.16 -26.85 -3.50
CA ASP A 35 -18.92 -27.61 -3.48
C ASP A 35 -19.09 -28.95 -4.23
N MET A 36 -18.02 -29.75 -4.27
CA MET A 36 -18.02 -31.05 -4.95
C MET A 36 -19.00 -32.08 -4.36
N VAL A 37 -19.52 -31.86 -3.15
CA VAL A 37 -20.51 -32.72 -2.50
C VAL A 37 -21.93 -32.13 -2.55
N GLY A 38 -22.10 -30.99 -3.24
CA GLY A 38 -23.38 -30.31 -3.44
C GLY A 38 -23.82 -29.43 -2.27
N ALA A 39 -22.97 -29.25 -1.25
CA ALA A 39 -23.25 -28.35 -0.14
C ALA A 39 -23.02 -26.89 -0.58
N GLY A 40 -24.02 -26.04 -0.35
CA GLY A 40 -23.98 -24.63 -0.74
C GLY A 40 -23.36 -23.75 0.35
N SER A 41 -22.20 -23.16 0.10
CA SER A 41 -21.50 -22.24 1.01
C SER A 41 -21.14 -20.92 0.31
N SER A 42 -21.03 -19.83 1.09
CA SER A 42 -20.43 -18.59 0.57
C SER A 42 -18.90 -18.72 0.50
N LEU A 43 -18.24 -17.81 -0.22
CA LEU A 43 -16.77 -17.78 -0.22
C LEU A 43 -16.22 -17.49 1.19
N LYS A 44 -16.89 -16.63 1.97
CA LYS A 44 -16.53 -16.40 3.39
C LYS A 44 -16.62 -17.68 4.20
N ASP A 45 -17.72 -18.43 4.10
CA ASP A 45 -17.92 -19.70 4.85
C ASP A 45 -16.87 -20.75 4.45
N TYR A 46 -16.53 -20.81 3.15
CA TYR A 46 -15.47 -21.67 2.66
C TYR A 46 -14.11 -21.28 3.26
N CYS A 47 -13.74 -20.00 3.23
CA CYS A 47 -12.52 -19.50 3.87
C CYS A 47 -12.50 -19.81 5.37
N ALA A 48 -13.63 -19.64 6.07
CA ALA A 48 -13.76 -19.94 7.50
C ALA A 48 -13.50 -21.42 7.80
N THR A 49 -13.98 -22.32 6.94
CA THR A 49 -13.78 -23.78 7.07
C THR A 49 -12.29 -24.16 7.08
N TYR A 50 -11.46 -23.42 6.31
CA TYR A 50 -10.02 -23.68 6.20
C TYR A 50 -9.15 -22.68 6.96
N PHE A 51 -9.75 -21.81 7.76
CA PHE A 51 -9.07 -20.71 8.46
C PHE A 51 -7.86 -21.18 9.30
N VAL A 52 -7.98 -22.34 9.95
CA VAL A 52 -6.90 -22.91 10.79
C VAL A 52 -5.59 -23.19 10.04
N ARG A 53 -5.63 -23.18 8.70
CA ARG A 53 -4.47 -23.39 7.82
C ARG A 53 -3.81 -22.08 7.37
N LEU A 54 -4.43 -20.93 7.63
CA LEU A 54 -3.92 -19.64 7.19
C LEU A 54 -2.70 -19.25 8.03
N PRO A 55 -1.57 -18.85 7.41
CA PRO A 55 -0.33 -18.57 8.14
C PRO A 55 -0.40 -17.29 8.99
N PHE A 56 -1.31 -16.38 8.65
CA PHE A 56 -1.50 -15.11 9.35
C PHE A 56 -2.53 -15.16 10.49
N ARG A 57 -3.13 -16.32 10.77
CA ARG A 57 -4.14 -16.45 11.83
C ARG A 57 -3.59 -16.21 13.24
N GLY A 58 -2.27 -16.22 13.40
CA GLY A 58 -1.61 -16.14 14.72
C GLY A 58 -2.12 -17.24 15.65
N THR A 59 -2.65 -16.84 16.80
CA THR A 59 -3.23 -17.74 17.80
C THR A 59 -4.73 -17.96 17.63
N CYS A 60 -5.40 -17.23 16.72
CA CYS A 60 -6.84 -17.33 16.55
C CYS A 60 -7.25 -18.73 16.09
N VAL A 61 -8.32 -19.25 16.67
CA VAL A 61 -8.78 -20.64 16.46
C VAL A 61 -9.89 -20.76 15.41
N SER A 62 -10.55 -19.66 15.06
CA SER A 62 -11.56 -19.57 14.00
C SER A 62 -11.51 -18.20 13.32
N LEU A 63 -12.19 -18.07 12.18
CA LEU A 63 -12.34 -16.76 11.52
C LEU A 63 -13.13 -15.80 12.40
N ASP A 64 -14.13 -16.28 13.14
CA ASP A 64 -14.90 -15.45 14.08
C ASP A 64 -14.03 -14.92 15.22
N ASP A 65 -13.15 -15.76 15.79
CA ASP A 65 -12.19 -15.34 16.83
C ASP A 65 -11.18 -14.30 16.28
N PHE A 66 -10.79 -14.43 15.02
CA PHE A 66 -9.95 -13.43 14.35
C PHE A 66 -10.68 -12.11 14.08
N ASP A 67 -11.93 -12.20 13.58
CA ASP A 67 -12.78 -11.04 13.32
C ASP A 67 -13.03 -10.28 14.63
N ASP A 68 -13.35 -10.98 15.73
CA ASP A 68 -13.58 -10.40 17.06
C ASP A 68 -12.29 -9.79 17.66
N PHE A 69 -11.16 -10.49 17.58
CA PHE A 69 -9.90 -10.04 18.17
C PHE A 69 -9.33 -8.79 17.48
N TYR A 70 -9.41 -8.72 16.14
CA TYR A 70 -8.87 -7.60 15.36
C TYR A 70 -9.93 -6.56 14.99
N GLY A 71 -11.20 -6.77 15.36
CA GLY A 71 -12.29 -5.81 15.14
C GLY A 71 -12.77 -5.74 13.69
N TYR A 72 -12.64 -6.81 12.90
CA TYR A 72 -13.21 -6.86 11.56
C TYR A 72 -14.72 -7.10 11.62
N SER A 73 -15.49 -6.09 11.22
CA SER A 73 -16.95 -6.19 11.10
C SER A 73 -17.42 -5.49 9.83
N PHE A 74 -17.77 -6.29 8.81
CA PHE A 74 -18.24 -5.79 7.53
C PHE A 74 -19.73 -6.08 7.35
N GLU A 75 -20.52 -5.01 7.24
CA GLU A 75 -21.97 -5.09 7.11
C GLU A 75 -22.43 -4.93 5.66
N LYS A 76 -23.49 -5.64 5.26
CA LYS A 76 -24.09 -5.48 3.94
C LYS A 76 -24.43 -4.01 3.64
N ASN A 77 -24.94 -3.27 4.62
CA ASN A 77 -25.32 -1.86 4.51
C ASN A 77 -24.71 -1.08 5.68
N PRO A 78 -23.42 -0.71 5.61
CA PRO A 78 -22.76 0.01 6.69
C PRO A 78 -23.32 1.42 6.84
N SER A 79 -23.42 1.88 8.08
CA SER A 79 -23.95 3.21 8.42
C SER A 79 -23.04 4.36 7.99
N THR A 80 -21.72 4.13 7.98
CA THR A 80 -20.68 5.01 7.44
C THR A 80 -19.88 4.26 6.39
N PHE A 81 -19.63 4.88 5.25
CA PHE A 81 -18.91 4.25 4.14
C PHE A 81 -18.03 5.27 3.42
N ASP A 82 -16.75 4.93 3.28
CA ASP A 82 -15.76 5.67 2.52
C ASP A 82 -14.84 4.71 1.75
N ILE A 83 -13.81 5.26 1.12
CA ILE A 83 -12.83 4.48 0.35
C ILE A 83 -11.99 3.57 1.26
N GLU A 84 -11.70 3.99 2.50
CA GLU A 84 -10.90 3.22 3.45
C GLU A 84 -11.67 1.95 3.83
N TYR A 85 -12.97 2.05 4.12
CA TYR A 85 -13.83 0.90 4.39
C TYR A 85 -13.87 -0.11 3.23
N LEU A 86 -13.95 0.37 1.98
CA LEU A 86 -13.87 -0.50 0.80
C LEU A 86 -12.51 -1.19 0.69
N VAL A 87 -11.42 -0.44 0.88
CA VAL A 87 -10.06 -0.97 0.79
C VAL A 87 -9.82 -2.01 1.88
N SER A 88 -10.19 -1.75 3.13
CA SER A 88 -10.07 -2.74 4.23
C SER A 88 -10.88 -4.01 3.94
N PHE A 89 -12.08 -3.89 3.36
CA PHE A 89 -12.85 -5.06 2.94
C PHE A 89 -12.16 -5.84 1.83
N CYS A 90 -11.61 -5.15 0.84
CA CYS A 90 -10.83 -5.76 -0.23
C CYS A 90 -9.61 -6.52 0.34
N GLU A 91 -8.82 -5.91 1.23
CA GLU A 91 -7.66 -6.56 1.87
C GLU A 91 -8.06 -7.81 2.64
N TYR A 92 -9.05 -7.69 3.53
CA TYR A 92 -9.58 -8.78 4.33
C TYR A 92 -10.00 -9.97 3.45
N SER A 93 -10.90 -9.70 2.50
CA SER A 93 -11.49 -10.74 1.67
C SER A 93 -10.52 -11.29 0.62
N TYR A 94 -9.61 -10.47 0.08
CA TYR A 94 -8.57 -10.91 -0.85
C TYR A 94 -7.58 -11.84 -0.17
N ASN A 95 -7.06 -11.47 1.00
CA ASN A 95 -6.10 -12.32 1.72
C ASN A 95 -6.73 -13.64 2.15
N LEU A 96 -8.01 -13.65 2.54
CA LEU A 96 -8.72 -14.91 2.76
C LEU A 96 -8.87 -15.74 1.47
N ALA A 97 -9.24 -15.11 0.35
CA ALA A 97 -9.49 -15.81 -0.90
C ALA A 97 -8.20 -16.33 -1.58
N ILE A 98 -7.15 -15.52 -1.71
CA ILE A 98 -5.93 -15.88 -2.47
C ILE A 98 -5.19 -17.09 -1.88
N TYR A 99 -5.21 -17.25 -0.56
CA TYR A 99 -4.61 -18.41 0.11
C TYR A 99 -5.41 -19.69 -0.16
N ASN A 100 -6.73 -19.58 -0.21
CA ASN A 100 -7.62 -20.69 -0.47
C ASN A 100 -7.73 -21.03 -1.98
N GLN A 101 -7.43 -20.09 -2.87
CA GLN A 101 -7.32 -20.31 -4.32
C GLN A 101 -6.16 -21.24 -4.69
N ASN A 102 -5.02 -21.11 -3.99
CA ASN A 102 -3.78 -21.82 -4.32
C ASN A 102 -3.64 -23.18 -3.63
N THR A 103 -4.63 -23.61 -2.84
CA THR A 103 -4.55 -24.86 -2.08
C THR A 103 -5.05 -26.02 -2.94
N ILE A 104 -4.12 -26.90 -3.39
CA ILE A 104 -4.46 -28.17 -4.05
C ILE A 104 -5.00 -29.14 -2.99
N TYR A 105 -6.28 -29.49 -3.08
CA TYR A 105 -6.86 -30.56 -2.27
C TYR A 105 -6.72 -31.89 -3.03
N GLY A 106 -5.79 -32.76 -2.61
CA GLY A 106 -5.78 -34.17 -3.00
C GLY A 106 -5.41 -34.48 -4.47
N GLY A 107 -4.66 -33.63 -5.17
CA GLY A 107 -4.14 -33.93 -6.51
C GLY A 107 -5.16 -33.79 -7.65
N GLY A 108 -6.33 -33.22 -7.40
CA GLY A 108 -7.31 -32.80 -8.41
C GLY A 108 -7.71 -31.34 -8.24
N ILE A 109 -8.21 -30.71 -9.30
CA ILE A 109 -8.82 -29.37 -9.24
C ILE A 109 -10.16 -29.52 -8.51
N VAL A 110 -10.19 -29.25 -7.21
CA VAL A 110 -11.39 -29.36 -6.38
C VAL A 110 -12.24 -28.09 -6.51
N GLY A 111 -12.98 -27.97 -7.61
CA GLY A 111 -14.39 -27.53 -7.66
C GLY A 111 -14.81 -26.11 -7.23
N ILE A 112 -13.95 -25.26 -6.67
CA ILE A 112 -14.29 -23.85 -6.34
C ILE A 112 -13.17 -22.88 -6.80
N GLY A 113 -12.25 -23.37 -7.63
CA GLY A 113 -11.21 -22.55 -8.26
C GLY A 113 -11.81 -21.35 -8.99
N ASP A 114 -12.82 -21.57 -9.85
CA ASP A 114 -13.34 -20.49 -10.71
C ASP A 114 -14.04 -19.36 -9.93
N PRO A 115 -14.92 -19.61 -8.93
CA PRO A 115 -15.52 -18.54 -8.15
C PRO A 115 -14.51 -17.75 -7.30
N MET A 116 -13.55 -18.42 -6.65
CA MET A 116 -12.51 -17.72 -5.89
C MET A 116 -11.57 -16.93 -6.79
N GLN A 117 -11.11 -17.53 -7.89
CA GLN A 117 -10.27 -16.85 -8.88
C GLN A 117 -10.97 -15.61 -9.44
N PHE A 118 -12.25 -15.75 -9.77
CA PHE A 118 -13.05 -14.63 -10.24
C PHE A 118 -13.20 -13.55 -9.17
N TYR A 119 -13.42 -13.92 -7.90
CA TYR A 119 -13.49 -12.98 -6.79
C TYR A 119 -12.17 -12.19 -6.64
N VAL A 120 -11.04 -12.90 -6.59
CA VAL A 120 -9.70 -12.30 -6.51
C VAL A 120 -9.47 -11.33 -7.68
N GLN A 121 -9.79 -11.75 -8.90
CA GLN A 121 -9.67 -10.90 -10.09
C GLN A 121 -10.59 -9.67 -10.01
N GLN A 122 -11.79 -9.81 -9.48
CA GLN A 122 -12.73 -8.72 -9.32
C GLN A 122 -12.25 -7.72 -8.26
N VAL A 123 -11.69 -8.18 -7.14
CA VAL A 123 -11.06 -7.30 -6.14
C VAL A 123 -9.92 -6.52 -6.78
N LEU A 124 -8.99 -7.18 -7.48
CA LEU A 124 -7.88 -6.51 -8.16
C LEU A 124 -8.36 -5.49 -9.20
N THR A 125 -9.44 -5.80 -9.92
CA THR A 125 -10.05 -4.86 -10.88
C THR A 125 -10.60 -3.64 -10.16
N VAL A 126 -11.33 -3.81 -9.05
CA VAL A 126 -11.87 -2.68 -8.28
C VAL A 126 -10.73 -1.82 -7.74
N ILE A 127 -9.72 -2.43 -7.10
CA ILE A 127 -8.52 -1.77 -6.56
C ILE A 127 -7.79 -0.94 -7.63
N GLU A 128 -7.51 -1.54 -8.78
CA GLU A 128 -6.87 -0.87 -9.92
C GLU A 128 -7.69 0.34 -10.37
N THR A 129 -9.01 0.16 -10.49
CA THR A 129 -9.90 1.19 -11.06
C THR A 129 -10.06 2.37 -10.08
N ILE A 130 -10.04 2.14 -8.76
CA ILE A 130 -10.07 3.21 -7.75
C ILE A 130 -8.70 3.88 -7.53
N GLY A 131 -7.68 3.51 -8.31
CA GLY A 131 -6.35 4.14 -8.25
C GLY A 131 -5.44 3.55 -7.17
N TYR A 132 -5.66 2.32 -6.74
CA TYR A 132 -4.83 1.60 -5.78
C TYR A 132 -4.06 0.46 -6.47
N MET A 133 -3.08 -0.11 -5.78
CA MET A 133 -2.27 -1.25 -6.25
C MET A 133 -1.99 -2.24 -5.11
N PRO A 134 -1.80 -3.53 -5.43
CA PRO A 134 -1.33 -4.51 -4.44
C PRO A 134 0.11 -4.21 -4.02
N ASN A 135 0.35 -4.31 -2.71
CA ASN A 135 1.67 -4.32 -2.10
C ASN A 135 1.82 -5.62 -1.29
N ASN A 136 2.60 -6.57 -1.80
CA ASN A 136 2.75 -7.88 -1.16
C ASN A 136 3.99 -7.93 -0.28
N GLN A 137 3.83 -8.37 0.96
CA GLN A 137 4.94 -8.74 1.84
C GLN A 137 4.62 -10.03 2.58
N ASN A 138 5.56 -10.98 2.52
CA ASN A 138 5.49 -12.25 3.23
C ASN A 138 4.19 -13.04 2.96
N GLY A 139 3.62 -12.90 1.75
CA GLY A 139 2.39 -13.57 1.34
C GLY A 139 1.10 -12.82 1.72
N ILE A 140 1.19 -11.75 2.49
CA ILE A 140 0.07 -10.84 2.78
C ILE A 140 0.07 -9.70 1.77
N THR A 141 -1.10 -9.33 1.30
CA THR A 141 -1.28 -8.24 0.33
C THR A 141 -2.08 -7.12 0.95
N ASP A 142 -1.46 -5.95 1.05
CA ASP A 142 -2.14 -4.69 1.36
C ASP A 142 -2.45 -3.98 0.04
N PHE A 143 -3.42 -3.06 0.05
CA PHE A 143 -3.77 -2.22 -1.08
C PHE A 143 -3.47 -0.77 -0.77
N VAL A 144 -2.52 -0.21 -1.52
CA VAL A 144 -2.07 1.18 -1.30
C VAL A 144 -2.46 2.08 -2.48
N PRO A 145 -2.64 3.40 -2.26
CA PRO A 145 -2.80 4.35 -3.35
C PRO A 145 -1.64 4.30 -4.34
N LYS A 146 -1.92 4.43 -5.63
CA LYS A 146 -0.89 4.54 -6.66
C LYS A 146 -0.19 5.88 -6.57
N ASP A 147 1.09 5.83 -6.21
CA ASP A 147 1.99 6.97 -6.23
C ASP A 147 3.17 6.65 -7.15
N GLN A 148 3.29 7.37 -8.27
CA GLN A 148 4.35 7.13 -9.25
C GLN A 148 5.75 7.45 -8.73
N ALA A 149 5.88 8.44 -7.84
CA ALA A 149 7.16 8.75 -7.22
C ALA A 149 7.56 7.62 -6.27
N ALA A 150 6.62 7.12 -5.46
CA ALA A 150 6.85 5.99 -4.56
C ALA A 150 7.21 4.71 -5.33
N ILE A 151 6.45 4.39 -6.40
CA ILE A 151 6.72 3.23 -7.26
C ILE A 151 8.13 3.34 -7.86
N SER A 152 8.46 4.47 -8.49
CA SER A 152 9.76 4.67 -9.13
C SER A 152 10.92 4.60 -8.13
N ALA A 153 10.73 5.15 -6.92
CA ALA A 153 11.74 5.09 -5.86
C ALA A 153 11.88 3.66 -5.28
N ALA A 154 10.78 2.92 -5.16
CA ALA A 154 10.74 1.56 -4.67
C ALA A 154 11.46 0.56 -5.61
N GLU A 155 11.50 0.85 -6.92
CA GLU A 155 12.21 0.04 -7.93
C GLU A 155 13.74 0.12 -7.84
N ILE A 156 14.28 1.20 -7.25
CA ILE A 156 15.72 1.50 -7.22
C ILE A 156 16.37 1.29 -5.84
N VAL A 157 15.62 0.78 -4.86
CA VAL A 157 16.10 0.49 -3.50
C VAL A 157 16.05 -1.01 -3.19
N ASP A 158 16.61 -1.41 -2.05
CA ASP A 158 16.54 -2.81 -1.61
C ASP A 158 15.09 -3.23 -1.23
N PRO A 159 14.74 -4.53 -1.34
CA PRO A 159 13.35 -4.98 -1.14
C PRO A 159 12.73 -4.62 0.21
N ALA A 160 13.53 -4.60 1.28
CA ALA A 160 13.03 -4.27 2.61
C ALA A 160 12.59 -2.79 2.70
N LEU A 161 13.35 -1.89 2.06
CA LEU A 161 12.99 -0.49 1.98
C LEU A 161 11.89 -0.22 0.94
N SER A 162 11.90 -0.96 -0.17
CA SER A 162 10.89 -0.89 -1.23
C SER A 162 9.49 -1.05 -0.66
N TYR A 163 9.27 -2.07 0.17
CA TYR A 163 7.98 -2.28 0.83
C TYR A 163 7.56 -1.09 1.70
N ARG A 164 8.47 -0.58 2.53
CA ARG A 164 8.18 0.55 3.44
C ARG A 164 7.83 1.83 2.69
N ILE A 165 8.47 2.06 1.53
CA ILE A 165 8.15 3.19 0.66
C ILE A 165 6.69 3.09 0.20
N ILE A 166 6.28 1.92 -0.30
CA ILE A 166 4.94 1.70 -0.82
C ILE A 166 3.89 1.70 0.31
N GLU A 167 4.19 1.06 1.44
CA GLU A 167 3.34 0.98 2.64
C GLU A 167 3.07 2.36 3.25
N TYR A 168 3.99 3.33 3.13
CA TYR A 168 3.84 4.66 3.73
C TYR A 168 2.52 5.35 3.34
N ASN A 169 2.05 5.11 2.12
CA ASN A 169 0.81 5.70 1.59
C ASN A 169 -0.45 4.91 1.98
N HIS A 170 -0.32 3.80 2.72
CA HIS A 170 -1.45 3.00 3.17
C HIS A 170 -2.34 3.78 4.14
N HIS A 171 -3.66 3.57 4.09
CA HIS A 171 -4.61 4.31 4.93
C HIS A 171 -4.36 4.12 6.44
N SER A 172 -3.90 2.93 6.86
CA SER A 172 -3.54 2.67 8.27
C SER A 172 -2.29 3.41 8.77
N MET A 173 -1.54 4.09 7.89
CA MET A 173 -0.42 4.96 8.29
C MET A 173 -0.88 6.34 8.73
N LYS A 174 -2.11 6.74 8.39
CA LYS A 174 -2.66 8.06 8.70
C LYS A 174 -2.83 8.21 10.21
N GLY A 175 -2.24 9.25 10.77
CA GLY A 175 -2.16 9.50 12.21
C GLY A 175 -1.18 8.61 12.98
N ASP A 176 -0.55 7.62 12.34
CA ASP A 176 0.46 6.76 12.98
C ASP A 176 1.86 7.39 12.83
N LEU A 177 2.12 8.40 13.65
CA LEU A 177 3.39 9.13 13.66
C LEU A 177 4.59 8.22 13.91
N GLU A 178 4.45 7.19 14.74
CA GLU A 178 5.56 6.29 15.07
C GLU A 178 5.96 5.41 13.87
N ARG A 179 4.99 4.81 13.17
CA ARG A 179 5.27 4.05 11.93
C ARG A 179 5.81 4.97 10.83
N LYS A 180 5.22 6.15 10.64
CA LYS A 180 5.72 7.13 9.67
C LYS A 180 7.17 7.54 9.96
N LYS A 181 7.47 7.85 11.22
CA LYS A 181 8.83 8.16 11.69
C LYS A 181 9.80 7.00 11.45
N ALA A 182 9.40 5.76 11.75
CA ALA A 182 10.24 4.59 11.53
C ALA A 182 10.61 4.39 10.05
N THR A 183 9.69 4.68 9.12
CA THR A 183 9.98 4.68 7.68
C THR A 183 10.93 5.80 7.29
N LEU A 184 10.73 7.02 7.79
CA LEU A 184 11.62 8.16 7.52
C LEU A 184 13.05 7.92 8.03
N ILE A 185 13.22 7.31 9.20
CA ILE A 185 14.53 6.91 9.71
C ILE A 185 15.20 5.91 8.76
N ALA A 186 14.48 4.88 8.31
CA ALA A 186 15.03 3.89 7.39
C ALA A 186 15.44 4.50 6.04
N LEU A 187 14.68 5.47 5.53
CA LEU A 187 15.05 6.23 4.32
C LEU A 187 16.29 7.09 4.57
N ALA A 188 16.33 7.82 5.69
CA ALA A 188 17.44 8.68 6.07
C ALA A 188 18.75 7.89 6.21
N ASP A 189 18.71 6.71 6.83
CA ASP A 189 19.88 5.84 7.02
C ASP A 189 20.49 5.38 5.68
N LYS A 190 19.68 5.23 4.62
CA LYS A 190 20.18 4.92 3.27
C LYS A 190 20.66 6.16 2.51
N LEU A 191 20.15 7.34 2.84
CA LEU A 191 20.54 8.60 2.20
C LEU A 191 21.81 9.20 2.83
N GLU A 192 22.04 9.02 4.13
CA GLU A 192 23.19 9.61 4.84
C GLU A 192 24.54 9.24 4.19
N PRO A 193 24.83 7.97 3.83
CA PRO A 193 26.08 7.63 3.15
C PRO A 193 26.21 8.25 1.75
N LYS A 194 25.10 8.68 1.14
CA LYS A 194 25.02 9.27 -0.19
C LYS A 194 24.92 10.81 -0.15
N ARG A 195 24.91 11.41 1.04
CA ARG A 195 24.68 12.85 1.26
C ARG A 195 25.61 13.75 0.43
N ALA A 196 26.90 13.43 0.37
CA ALA A 196 27.85 14.20 -0.43
C ALA A 196 27.54 14.15 -1.95
N LYS A 197 27.08 13.00 -2.45
CA LYS A 197 26.63 12.86 -3.85
C LYS A 197 25.33 13.62 -4.07
N LEU A 198 24.38 13.51 -3.14
CA LEU A 198 23.12 14.24 -3.22
C LEU A 198 23.37 15.75 -3.28
N LYS A 199 24.29 16.27 -2.45
CA LYS A 199 24.70 17.68 -2.46
C LYS A 199 25.24 18.15 -3.82
N GLN A 200 25.98 17.29 -4.52
CA GLN A 200 26.47 17.60 -5.87
C GLN A 200 25.35 17.64 -6.91
N VAL A 201 24.32 16.80 -6.73
CA VAL A 201 23.17 16.73 -7.63
C VAL A 201 22.17 17.85 -7.38
N SER A 202 21.82 18.06 -6.12
CA SER A 202 20.85 19.05 -5.65
C SER A 202 21.23 19.50 -4.23
N GLY A 203 21.93 20.63 -4.15
CA GLY A 203 22.41 21.18 -2.88
C GLY A 203 21.29 21.70 -1.98
N SER A 204 20.21 22.25 -2.56
CA SER A 204 19.05 22.72 -1.79
C SER A 204 18.27 21.55 -1.19
N LEU A 205 17.98 20.53 -1.99
CA LEU A 205 17.29 19.32 -1.52
C LEU A 205 18.05 18.64 -0.39
N GLU A 206 19.38 18.50 -0.53
CA GLU A 206 20.22 17.96 0.54
C GLU A 206 20.12 18.80 1.81
N SER A 207 20.34 20.11 1.70
CA SER A 207 20.33 21.01 2.85
C SER A 207 19.00 20.94 3.61
N ASP A 208 17.88 21.09 2.90
CA ASP A 208 16.55 21.18 3.49
C ASP A 208 16.10 19.84 4.06
N LEU A 209 16.31 18.73 3.33
CA LEU A 209 15.93 17.39 3.78
C LEU A 209 16.65 17.01 5.08
N PHE A 210 17.98 17.18 5.12
CA PHE A 210 18.75 16.82 6.31
C PHE A 210 18.54 17.81 7.45
N TYR A 211 18.16 19.06 7.18
CA TYR A 211 17.71 19.97 8.22
C TYR A 211 16.41 19.47 8.87
N LEU A 212 15.40 19.13 8.07
CA LEU A 212 14.11 18.64 8.58
C LEU A 212 14.27 17.33 9.35
N LEU A 213 14.97 16.33 8.80
CA LEU A 213 15.22 15.04 9.46
C LEU A 213 15.83 15.16 10.86
N ASN A 214 16.60 16.22 11.13
CA ASN A 214 17.23 16.48 12.42
C ASN A 214 16.41 17.39 13.36
N SER A 215 15.37 18.05 12.84
CA SER A 215 14.68 19.15 13.54
C SER A 215 13.23 18.84 13.87
N VAL A 216 12.54 17.98 13.11
CA VAL A 216 11.11 17.68 13.34
C VAL A 216 10.88 16.33 14.01
N ASN A 217 11.69 15.99 15.01
CA ASN A 217 11.52 14.80 15.85
C ASN A 217 11.66 13.43 15.15
N VAL A 218 12.40 13.36 14.03
CA VAL A 218 12.68 12.10 13.31
C VAL A 218 13.95 11.43 13.82
N ARG A 219 15.13 12.00 13.55
CA ARG A 219 16.43 11.40 13.96
C ARG A 219 16.84 11.76 15.37
N HIS A 220 16.30 12.85 15.90
CA HIS A 220 16.60 13.36 17.21
C HIS A 220 15.30 13.53 17.98
N ASN A 221 15.37 13.36 19.30
CA ASN A 221 14.24 13.71 20.15
C ASN A 221 14.23 15.23 20.30
N ASN A 222 13.41 15.91 19.50
CA ASN A 222 13.26 17.36 19.52
C ASN A 222 12.11 17.83 20.42
N ALA A 223 11.27 16.91 20.89
CA ALA A 223 10.11 17.19 21.73
C ALA A 223 10.42 17.12 23.24
N ASP A 224 11.49 16.44 23.64
CA ASP A 224 11.91 16.33 25.04
C ASP A 224 12.56 17.63 25.55
N GLN A 225 11.88 18.31 26.47
CA GLN A 225 12.31 19.57 27.08
C GLN A 225 13.66 19.50 27.80
N VAL A 226 14.09 18.31 28.23
CA VAL A 226 15.37 18.10 28.92
C VAL A 226 16.48 17.73 27.93
N GLY A 227 16.13 17.46 26.66
CA GLY A 227 17.03 17.02 25.61
C GLY A 227 17.88 18.14 25.02
N LYS A 228 19.14 17.82 24.69
CA LYS A 228 20.08 18.75 24.02
C LYS A 228 19.64 19.26 22.65
N ASN A 229 18.69 18.57 22.01
CA ASN A 229 18.16 18.88 20.69
C ASN A 229 16.71 19.41 20.77
N TYR A 230 16.26 19.84 21.96
CA TYR A 230 14.92 20.37 22.16
C TYR A 230 14.65 21.57 21.26
N ILE A 231 13.50 21.57 20.59
CA ILE A 231 13.01 22.69 19.79
C ILE A 231 11.59 22.99 20.27
N HIS A 232 11.43 24.08 21.01
CA HIS A 232 10.17 24.46 21.64
C HIS A 232 9.00 24.49 20.66
N PHE A 233 9.20 25.08 19.48
CA PHE A 233 8.17 25.12 18.44
C PHE A 233 7.72 23.71 18.03
N VAL A 234 8.64 22.76 17.88
CA VAL A 234 8.33 21.39 17.45
C VAL A 234 7.66 20.59 18.56
N ALA A 235 8.03 20.84 19.82
CA ALA A 235 7.41 20.20 20.97
C ALA A 235 5.94 20.63 21.17
N ASP A 236 5.59 21.85 20.75
CA ASP A 236 4.25 22.42 20.90
C ASP A 236 3.38 22.24 19.63
N MET A 237 3.93 21.63 18.57
CA MET A 237 3.18 21.34 17.34
C MET A 237 2.12 20.27 17.58
N LYS A 238 1.00 20.40 16.87
CA LYS A 238 -0.03 19.36 16.86
C LYS A 238 0.47 18.16 16.06
N ASP A 239 -0.02 16.98 16.43
CA ASP A 239 0.29 15.73 15.71
C ASP A 239 -0.03 15.83 14.21
N SER A 240 -1.11 16.51 13.83
CA SER A 240 -1.47 16.75 12.42
C SER A 240 -0.45 17.60 11.68
N ASP A 241 0.16 18.58 12.36
CA ASP A 241 1.18 19.44 11.76
C ASP A 241 2.50 18.66 11.62
N ILE A 242 2.84 17.82 12.62
CA ILE A 242 4.00 16.92 12.56
C ILE A 242 3.82 15.91 11.42
N GLU A 243 2.63 15.33 11.27
CA GLU A 243 2.31 14.39 10.20
C GLU A 243 2.51 15.02 8.82
N GLN A 244 2.08 16.26 8.61
CA GLN A 244 2.27 16.97 7.35
C GLN A 244 3.77 17.13 7.01
N TRP A 245 4.62 17.46 7.99
CA TRP A 245 6.06 17.51 7.75
C TRP A 245 6.66 16.13 7.49
N TYR A 246 6.12 15.07 8.10
CA TYR A 246 6.53 13.71 7.82
C TYR A 246 6.24 13.35 6.37
N ASP A 247 5.05 13.71 5.87
CA ASP A 247 4.65 13.48 4.48
C ASP A 247 5.52 14.29 3.50
N ASP A 248 5.82 15.54 3.82
CA ASP A 248 6.72 16.38 3.01
C ASP A 248 8.15 15.81 2.96
N MET A 249 8.69 15.41 4.12
CA MET A 249 10.00 14.76 4.19
C MET A 249 10.03 13.43 3.44
N TYR A 250 8.95 12.66 3.50
CA TYR A 250 8.82 11.42 2.74
C TYR A 250 8.95 11.70 1.24
N GLN A 251 8.22 12.68 0.70
CA GLN A 251 8.33 13.07 -0.70
C GLN A 251 9.73 13.58 -1.08
N MET A 252 10.38 14.34 -0.19
CA MET A 252 11.77 14.78 -0.37
C MET A 252 12.75 13.61 -0.38
N CYS A 253 12.56 12.59 0.45
CA CYS A 253 13.34 11.36 0.44
C CYS A 253 13.19 10.61 -0.90
N LEU A 254 11.96 10.46 -1.42
CA LEU A 254 11.72 9.81 -2.71
C LEU A 254 12.45 10.56 -3.83
N LEU A 255 12.31 11.88 -3.87
CA LEU A 255 13.00 12.72 -4.85
C LEU A 255 14.53 12.58 -4.75
N ALA A 256 15.08 12.50 -3.52
CA ALA A 256 16.51 12.32 -3.31
C ALA A 256 17.01 10.97 -3.89
N PHE A 257 16.26 9.88 -3.71
CA PHE A 257 16.60 8.60 -4.34
C PHE A 257 16.57 8.68 -5.87
N LEU A 258 15.54 9.29 -6.44
CA LEU A 258 15.40 9.44 -7.89
C LEU A 258 16.54 10.29 -8.47
N GLU A 259 16.85 11.44 -7.88
CA GLU A 259 17.96 12.31 -8.30
C GLU A 259 19.32 11.60 -8.25
N LEU A 260 19.53 10.77 -7.22
CA LEU A 260 20.74 9.94 -7.11
C LEU A 260 20.80 8.85 -8.18
N ASP A 261 19.69 8.20 -8.52
CA ASP A 261 19.60 7.21 -9.61
C ASP A 261 19.82 7.85 -10.99
N HIS A 262 19.34 9.09 -11.18
CA HIS A 262 19.57 9.85 -12.41
C HIS A 262 21.04 10.18 -12.71
N LEU A 263 21.98 9.99 -11.76
CA LEU A 263 23.41 10.23 -11.97
C LEU A 263 23.99 9.39 -13.12
N GLU A 264 23.64 8.11 -13.20
CA GLU A 264 24.14 7.25 -14.29
C GLU A 264 23.63 7.73 -15.65
N ARG A 265 22.37 8.20 -15.70
CA ARG A 265 21.78 8.79 -16.91
C ARG A 265 22.49 10.10 -17.28
N LYS A 266 22.84 10.95 -16.31
CA LYS A 266 23.60 12.20 -16.54
C LYS A 266 24.97 11.91 -17.18
N GLU A 267 25.69 10.90 -16.70
CA GLU A 267 26.98 10.51 -17.27
C GLU A 267 26.86 9.99 -18.71
N ARG A 268 25.84 9.18 -19.00
CA ARG A 268 25.57 8.70 -20.37
C ARG A 268 25.25 9.85 -21.34
N VAL A 269 24.44 10.81 -20.91
CA VAL A 269 24.11 12.01 -21.70
C VAL A 269 25.35 12.86 -21.94
N LYS A 270 26.22 13.02 -20.94
CA LYS A 270 27.47 13.76 -21.09
C LYS A 270 28.37 13.14 -22.17
N LYS A 271 28.56 11.82 -22.14
CA LYS A 271 29.32 11.10 -23.18
C LYS A 271 28.72 11.31 -24.57
N LEU A 272 27.40 11.19 -24.71
CA LEU A 272 26.73 11.44 -25.99
C LEU A 272 26.95 12.86 -26.49
N LYS A 273 26.90 13.87 -25.62
CA LYS A 273 27.18 15.26 -25.99
C LYS A 273 28.62 15.43 -26.50
N GLU A 274 29.59 14.81 -25.83
CA GLU A 274 31.00 14.84 -26.25
C GLU A 274 31.19 14.16 -27.61
N ASP A 275 30.53 13.02 -27.85
CA ASP A 275 30.62 12.29 -29.12
C ASP A 275 29.97 13.06 -30.28
N ILE A 276 28.84 13.73 -30.04
CA ILE A 276 28.19 14.61 -31.02
C ILE A 276 29.11 15.78 -31.37
N GLN A 277 29.77 16.40 -30.39
CA GLN A 277 30.69 17.52 -30.63
C GLN A 277 31.97 17.10 -31.38
N LYS A 278 32.41 15.85 -31.22
CA LYS A 278 33.60 15.33 -31.90
C LYS A 278 33.32 14.86 -33.34
N ASN A 279 32.09 14.43 -33.62
CA ASN A 279 31.74 13.75 -34.88
C ASN A 279 30.63 14.44 -35.69
N GLY A 280 30.07 15.55 -35.21
CA GLY A 280 29.07 16.37 -35.91
C GLY A 280 29.68 17.69 -36.39
#